data_AF-A0A7K3YDP1-F1
#
_entry.id   AF-A0A7K3YDP1-F1
#
_cell.length_a   1.000
_cell.length_b   1.000
_cell.length_c   1.000
_cell.angle_alpha   90.00
_cell.angle_beta   90.00
_cell.angle_gamma   90.00
#
_symmetry.space_group_name_H-M   'P 1'
#
loop_
_entity.id
_entity.type
_entity.pdbx_description
1 polymer ?
#
loop_
_entity_poly.entity_id
_entity_poly.type
_entity_poly.pdbx_seq_one_letter_code
_entity_poly.pdbx_strand_id
1 'polypeptide(L)'
;MPHFDLFFKTEELRQRLEPHLRLIPPFFEFTVRTGTPEVRYFDQKDPMWKGFPFPVPDGAVYVFDDAIPARALGGGMQNRASVRVRREDTDDEVLILRIWHEILHAVGQPADDMTPLAGEWQSVSDRLIWAAWQSLSRSVDVPLWHRKFYTWLTERAASGAGGR
;
A
#
# COMPACT_ATOMS: atom_id res chain seq x y z
N MET A 1 -8.87 -3.16 16.16
CA MET A 1 -8.48 -3.26 14.75
C MET A 1 -7.87 -1.93 14.35
N PRO A 2 -6.82 -1.89 13.52
CA PRO A 2 -6.21 -0.63 13.11
C PRO A 2 -7.23 0.21 12.34
N HIS A 3 -7.42 1.45 12.80
CA HIS A 3 -8.31 2.43 12.19
C HIS A 3 -7.48 3.52 11.53
N PHE A 4 -7.83 3.88 10.31
CA PHE A 4 -7.15 4.93 9.55
C PHE A 4 -8.11 6.00 9.05
N ASP A 5 -7.73 7.27 9.24
CA ASP A 5 -8.31 8.37 8.48
C ASP A 5 -7.64 8.41 7.10
N LEU A 6 -8.37 8.02 6.06
CA LEU A 6 -7.89 7.97 4.68
C LEU A 6 -8.24 9.27 3.96
N PHE A 7 -7.25 10.13 3.79
CA PHE A 7 -7.36 11.41 3.11
C PHE A 7 -7.05 11.26 1.62
N PHE A 8 -8.04 11.50 0.77
CA PHE A 8 -7.81 11.77 -0.64
C PHE A 8 -7.66 13.27 -0.83
N LYS A 9 -6.54 13.71 -1.42
CA LYS A 9 -6.22 15.13 -1.57
C LYS A 9 -7.36 15.93 -2.21
N THR A 10 -7.97 15.37 -3.25
CA THR A 10 -9.04 15.99 -4.04
C THR A 10 -10.29 15.12 -4.06
N GLU A 11 -11.44 15.73 -4.38
CA GLU A 11 -12.70 15.02 -4.47
C GLU A 11 -12.69 14.03 -5.64
N GLU A 12 -12.03 14.39 -6.74
CA GLU A 12 -11.87 13.55 -7.92
C GLU A 12 -11.08 12.27 -7.61
N LEU A 13 -10.00 12.38 -6.82
CA LEU A 13 -9.26 11.21 -6.34
C LEU A 13 -10.14 10.31 -5.47
N ARG A 14 -10.93 10.91 -4.57
CA ARG A 14 -11.86 10.17 -3.71
C ARG A 14 -12.87 9.39 -4.54
N GLN A 15 -13.60 10.07 -5.43
CA GLN A 15 -14.64 9.46 -6.25
C GLN A 15 -14.10 8.32 -7.12
N ARG A 16 -12.87 8.47 -7.61
CA ARG A 16 -12.18 7.45 -8.38
C ARG A 16 -11.83 6.21 -7.54
N LEU A 17 -11.25 6.38 -6.35
CA LEU A 17 -10.60 5.27 -5.63
C LEU A 17 -11.44 4.69 -4.48
N GLU A 18 -12.26 5.50 -3.82
CA GLU A 18 -13.11 5.07 -2.69
C GLU A 18 -13.96 3.82 -3.01
N PRO A 19 -14.63 3.71 -4.18
CA PRO A 19 -15.43 2.52 -4.52
C PRO A 19 -14.64 1.20 -4.55
N HIS A 20 -13.31 1.30 -4.72
CA HIS A 20 -12.40 0.17 -4.84
C HIS A 20 -11.74 -0.21 -3.52
N LEU A 21 -11.92 0.56 -2.44
CA LEU A 21 -11.36 0.24 -1.11
C LEU A 21 -11.82 -1.12 -0.57
N ARG A 22 -12.96 -1.63 -1.04
CA ARG A 22 -13.46 -2.99 -0.76
C ARG A 22 -12.49 -4.12 -1.15
N LEU A 23 -11.46 -3.83 -1.97
CA LEU A 23 -10.40 -4.79 -2.29
C LEU A 23 -9.43 -4.98 -1.12
N ILE A 24 -9.36 -4.02 -0.20
CA ILE A 24 -8.60 -4.13 1.05
C ILE A 24 -9.49 -4.87 2.06
N PRO A 25 -9.01 -5.94 2.72
CA PRO A 25 -9.80 -6.68 3.69
C PRO A 25 -10.29 -5.78 4.84
N PRO A 26 -11.49 -6.02 5.39
CA PRO A 26 -12.11 -5.17 6.41
C PRO A 26 -11.42 -5.23 7.79
N PHE A 27 -10.24 -5.85 7.87
CA PHE A 27 -9.37 -5.74 9.04
C PHE A 27 -8.89 -4.31 9.28
N PHE A 28 -8.67 -3.55 8.20
CA PHE A 28 -8.39 -2.13 8.25
C PHE A 28 -9.69 -1.36 8.15
N GLU A 29 -9.99 -0.55 9.16
CA GLU A 29 -11.15 0.34 9.14
C GLU A 29 -10.76 1.71 8.60
N PHE A 30 -11.61 2.30 7.76
CA PHE A 30 -11.33 3.59 7.13
C PHE A 30 -12.43 4.61 7.44
N THR A 31 -12.00 5.78 7.92
CA THR A 31 -12.79 7.01 7.79
C THR A 31 -12.28 7.77 6.57
N VAL A 32 -13.08 7.84 5.51
CA VAL A 32 -12.68 8.50 4.26
C VAL A 32 -12.92 10.00 4.35
N ARG A 33 -11.92 10.80 3.96
CA ARG A 33 -11.95 12.26 3.97
C ARG A 33 -11.41 12.82 2.67
N THR A 34 -11.94 13.97 2.25
CA THR A 34 -11.37 14.77 1.18
C THR A 34 -10.54 15.91 1.77
N GLY A 35 -9.36 16.16 1.23
CA GLY A 35 -8.45 17.23 1.64
C GLY A 35 -7.05 16.73 1.99
N THR A 36 -6.23 17.64 2.52
CA THR A 36 -4.85 17.35 2.93
C THR A 36 -4.76 17.38 4.45
N PRO A 37 -4.27 16.30 5.11
CA PRO A 37 -3.99 16.34 6.54
C PRO A 37 -2.78 17.23 6.81
N GLU A 38 -2.44 17.44 8.08
CA GLU A 38 -1.12 18.01 8.40
C GLU A 38 -0.02 17.08 7.87
N VAL A 39 0.92 17.62 7.10
CA VAL A 39 2.02 16.87 6.49
C VAL A 39 3.37 17.48 6.83
N ARG A 40 4.40 16.63 6.93
CA ARG A 40 5.82 16.99 6.90
C ARG A 40 6.41 16.51 5.59
N TYR A 41 7.43 17.22 5.11
CA TYR A 41 8.13 16.86 3.88
C TYR A 41 9.46 16.21 4.22
N PHE A 42 9.79 15.11 3.54
CA PHE A 42 11.09 14.46 3.69
C PHE A 42 12.25 15.31 3.16
N ASP A 43 13.45 15.06 3.70
CA ASP A 43 14.70 15.81 3.47
C ASP A 43 14.98 16.05 1.98
N GLN A 44 15.45 17.26 1.67
CA GLN A 44 15.71 17.72 0.31
C GLN A 44 16.95 17.10 -0.34
N LYS A 45 17.74 16.32 0.41
CA LYS A 45 18.99 15.72 -0.08
C LYS A 45 18.80 14.39 -0.80
N ASP A 46 17.82 13.57 -0.42
CA ASP A 46 17.55 12.29 -1.07
C ASP A 46 16.53 12.48 -2.22
N PRO A 47 16.92 12.29 -3.49
CA PRO A 47 16.01 12.39 -4.63
C PRO A 47 14.81 11.43 -4.58
N MET A 48 14.92 10.31 -3.83
CA MET A 48 13.82 9.38 -3.66
C MET A 48 12.64 10.05 -2.94
N TRP A 49 12.94 10.78 -1.87
CA TRP A 49 11.95 11.32 -0.94
C TRP A 49 11.79 12.84 -1.00
N LYS A 50 12.63 13.55 -1.76
CA LYS A 50 12.65 15.02 -1.82
C LYS A 50 11.26 15.62 -2.07
N GLY A 51 10.74 16.32 -1.07
CA GLY A 51 9.43 16.98 -1.17
C GLY A 51 8.24 16.01 -1.15
N PHE A 52 8.44 14.76 -0.76
CA PHE A 52 7.36 13.79 -0.53
C PHE A 52 6.61 14.15 0.76
N PRO A 53 5.29 14.44 0.69
CA PRO A 53 4.49 14.71 1.87
C PRO A 53 4.25 13.43 2.66
N PHE A 54 4.36 13.50 3.97
CA PHE A 54 4.05 12.39 4.87
C PHE A 54 3.19 12.91 6.03
N PRO A 55 2.05 12.27 6.33
CA PRO A 55 1.13 12.79 7.33
C PRO A 55 1.77 12.80 8.72
N VAL A 56 1.46 13.86 9.48
CA VAL A 56 1.88 14.00 10.88
C VAL A 56 1.00 13.18 11.83
N PRO A 57 -0.35 13.24 11.75
CA PRO A 57 -1.21 12.54 12.69
C PRO A 57 -1.03 11.02 12.61
N ASP A 58 -1.01 10.37 13.77
CA ASP A 58 -1.09 8.90 13.86
C ASP A 58 -2.40 8.39 13.26
N GLY A 59 -2.37 7.25 12.58
CA GLY A 59 -3.54 6.69 11.90
C GLY A 59 -3.94 7.43 10.62
N ALA A 60 -3.14 8.36 10.10
CA ALA A 60 -3.45 9.04 8.85
C ALA A 60 -2.83 8.33 7.64
N VAL A 61 -3.64 8.14 6.60
CA VAL A 61 -3.18 7.72 5.27
C VAL A 61 -3.47 8.84 4.28
N TYR A 62 -2.46 9.33 3.57
CA TYR A 62 -2.60 10.45 2.64
C TYR A 62 -2.36 10.03 1.19
N VAL A 63 -3.41 10.08 0.36
CA VAL A 63 -3.39 9.81 -1.08
C VAL A 63 -3.41 11.12 -1.84
N PHE A 64 -2.40 11.37 -2.67
CA PHE A 64 -2.21 12.65 -3.35
C PHE A 64 -1.68 12.49 -4.78
N ASP A 65 -1.87 13.52 -5.62
CA ASP A 65 -1.55 13.49 -7.06
C ASP A 65 -0.60 14.60 -7.51
N ASP A 66 0.10 15.24 -6.57
CA ASP A 66 1.01 16.34 -6.88
C ASP A 66 2.16 15.96 -7.80
N ALA A 67 2.50 16.91 -8.67
CA ALA A 67 3.74 16.91 -9.44
C ALA A 67 4.92 17.33 -8.53
N ILE A 68 5.38 16.42 -7.68
CA ILE A 68 6.56 16.59 -6.83
C ILE A 68 7.82 15.92 -7.44
N PRO A 69 9.02 16.40 -7.08
CA PRO A 69 10.28 15.84 -7.57
C PRO A 69 10.64 14.47 -6.99
N ALA A 70 10.04 14.06 -5.88
CA ALA A 70 10.23 12.74 -5.28
C ALA A 70 9.97 11.62 -6.30
N ARG A 71 10.77 10.55 -6.24
CA ARG A 71 10.58 9.35 -7.05
C ARG A 71 9.73 8.29 -6.35
N ALA A 72 9.62 8.36 -5.02
CA ALA A 72 8.77 7.48 -4.24
C ALA A 72 7.31 7.55 -4.71
N LEU A 73 6.67 6.38 -4.76
CA LEU A 73 5.24 6.25 -5.05
C LEU A 73 4.41 5.99 -3.80
N GLY A 74 5.06 5.58 -2.72
CA GLY A 74 4.43 5.34 -1.44
C GLY A 74 5.48 5.26 -0.33
N GLY A 75 5.01 5.40 0.90
CA GLY A 75 5.76 5.07 2.09
C GLY A 75 4.80 4.84 3.26
N GLY A 76 5.05 3.80 4.05
CA GLY A 76 4.30 3.44 5.23
C GLY A 76 5.20 3.17 6.43
N MET A 77 4.90 3.77 7.57
CA MET A 77 5.60 3.52 8.83
C MET A 77 4.83 4.11 10.01
N GLN A 78 5.00 3.54 11.20
CA GLN A 78 4.50 4.12 12.46
C GLN A 78 3.02 4.50 12.35
N ASN A 79 2.18 3.54 11.95
CA ASN A 79 0.73 3.69 11.78
C ASN A 79 0.30 4.85 10.88
N ARG A 80 1.13 5.20 9.89
CA ARG A 80 0.88 6.26 8.91
C ARG A 80 1.37 5.84 7.54
N ALA A 81 0.70 6.33 6.50
CA ALA A 81 1.14 6.08 5.14
C ALA A 81 0.89 7.29 4.23
N SER A 82 1.66 7.39 3.16
CA SER A 82 1.33 8.29 2.07
C SER A 82 1.56 7.61 0.73
N VAL A 83 0.67 7.88 -0.21
CA VAL A 83 0.61 7.22 -1.52
C VAL A 83 0.44 8.28 -2.59
N ARG A 84 1.35 8.27 -3.56
CA ARG A 84 1.29 9.13 -4.72
C ARG A 84 0.54 8.43 -5.86
N VAL A 85 -0.42 9.12 -6.44
CA VAL A 85 -1.09 8.79 -7.68
C VAL A 85 -0.45 9.62 -8.79
N ARG A 86 -0.02 8.98 -9.87
CA ARG A 86 0.49 9.69 -11.05
C ARG A 86 -0.57 9.73 -12.14
N ARG A 87 -0.40 10.66 -13.08
CA ARG A 87 -1.29 10.79 -14.23
C ARG A 87 -1.31 9.52 -15.10
N GLU A 88 -0.21 8.79 -15.13
CA GLU A 88 -0.05 7.56 -15.91
C GLU A 88 -0.61 6.32 -15.19
N ASP A 89 -0.94 6.42 -13.90
CA ASP A 89 -1.57 5.32 -13.16
C ASP A 89 -3.04 5.25 -13.62
N THR A 90 -3.33 4.40 -14.61
CA THR A 90 -4.68 4.20 -15.17
C THR A 90 -5.43 3.02 -14.56
N ASP A 91 -4.73 2.13 -13.86
CA ASP A 91 -5.30 0.93 -13.23
C ASP A 91 -5.58 1.21 -11.75
N ASP A 92 -6.87 1.34 -11.42
CA ASP A 92 -7.33 1.63 -10.06
C ASP A 92 -7.05 0.48 -9.10
N GLU A 93 -7.02 -0.78 -9.57
CA GLU A 93 -6.68 -1.92 -8.74
C GLU A 93 -5.23 -1.83 -8.27
N VAL A 94 -4.31 -1.46 -9.16
CA VAL A 94 -2.89 -1.29 -8.83
C VAL A 94 -2.70 -0.16 -7.81
N LEU A 95 -3.46 0.92 -7.92
CA LEU A 95 -3.43 2.01 -6.93
C LEU A 95 -3.93 1.56 -5.56
N ILE A 96 -5.00 0.75 -5.51
CA ILE A 96 -5.51 0.21 -4.25
C ILE A 96 -4.54 -0.79 -3.63
N LEU A 97 -3.88 -1.61 -4.44
CA LEU A 97 -2.81 -2.49 -3.96
C LEU A 97 -1.62 -1.71 -3.41
N ARG A 98 -1.28 -0.56 -3.99
CA ARG A 98 -0.26 0.35 -3.43
C ARG A 98 -0.70 0.92 -2.08
N ILE A 99 -1.96 1.35 -1.95
CA ILE A 99 -2.51 1.81 -0.66
C ILE A 99 -2.43 0.70 0.40
N TRP A 100 -2.83 -0.51 0.04
CA TRP A 100 -2.76 -1.65 0.96
C TRP A 100 -1.33 -1.99 1.37
N HIS A 101 -0.40 -2.00 0.40
CA HIS A 101 1.02 -2.22 0.64
C HIS A 101 1.59 -1.24 1.67
N GLU A 102 1.34 0.07 1.52
CA GLU A 102 1.84 1.05 2.48
C GLU A 102 1.17 0.95 3.85
N ILE A 103 -0.11 0.57 3.91
CA ILE A 103 -0.79 0.32 5.19
C ILE A 103 -0.19 -0.89 5.91
N LEU A 104 0.18 -1.95 5.16
CA LEU A 104 0.87 -3.11 5.74
C LEU A 104 2.20 -2.71 6.36
N HIS A 105 3.02 -1.90 5.66
CA HIS A 105 4.23 -1.33 6.23
C HIS A 105 3.95 -0.47 7.47
N ALA A 106 2.88 0.34 7.44
CA ALA A 106 2.48 1.18 8.57
C ALA A 106 2.18 0.37 9.84
N VAL A 107 1.63 -0.84 9.70
CA VAL A 107 1.37 -1.77 10.82
C VAL A 107 2.49 -2.81 11.03
N GLY A 108 3.68 -2.56 10.47
CA GLY A 108 4.89 -3.35 10.73
C GLY A 108 4.98 -4.68 9.96
N GLN A 109 4.16 -4.88 8.93
CA GLN A 109 4.24 -6.07 8.08
C GLN A 109 5.25 -5.88 6.93
N PRO A 110 6.00 -6.92 6.56
CA PRO A 110 7.03 -6.85 5.52
C PRO A 110 6.43 -6.93 4.10
N ALA A 111 5.78 -5.86 3.64
CA ALA A 111 5.04 -5.87 2.37
C ALA A 111 5.93 -5.98 1.11
N ASP A 112 7.24 -5.78 1.24
CA ASP A 112 8.23 -5.94 0.16
C ASP A 112 8.70 -7.41 -0.01
N ASP A 113 8.48 -8.27 0.98
CA ASP A 113 9.13 -9.58 1.06
C ASP A 113 8.32 -10.72 0.42
N MET A 114 7.55 -10.44 -0.64
CA MET A 114 6.69 -11.42 -1.31
C MET A 114 7.46 -12.67 -1.78
N THR A 115 8.63 -12.48 -2.39
CA THR A 115 9.46 -13.59 -2.88
C THR A 115 10.24 -14.28 -1.75
N PRO A 116 10.96 -13.57 -0.86
CA PRO A 116 11.62 -14.18 0.29
C PRO A 116 10.69 -15.03 1.16
N LEU A 117 9.43 -14.62 1.35
CA LEU A 117 8.45 -15.30 2.19
C LEU A 117 7.56 -16.29 1.42
N ALA A 118 7.86 -16.58 0.14
CA ALA A 118 7.03 -17.46 -0.70
C ALA A 118 6.70 -18.81 -0.04
N GLY A 119 7.64 -19.38 0.72
CA GLY A 119 7.44 -20.63 1.45
C GLY A 119 6.37 -20.55 2.57
N GLU A 120 6.10 -19.36 3.11
CA GLU A 120 5.18 -19.15 4.23
C GLU A 120 3.74 -18.90 3.77
N TRP A 121 3.55 -18.09 2.73
CA TRP A 121 2.21 -17.64 2.32
C TRP A 121 1.61 -18.45 1.17
N GLN A 122 2.41 -19.14 0.38
CA GLN A 122 1.91 -19.91 -0.77
C GLN A 122 1.38 -21.29 -0.35
N SER A 123 0.18 -21.61 -0.83
CA SER A 123 -0.30 -22.99 -0.82
C SER A 123 0.49 -23.89 -1.80
N VAL A 124 0.28 -25.21 -1.73
CA VAL A 124 0.93 -26.15 -2.66
C VAL A 124 0.56 -25.86 -4.11
N SER A 125 -0.71 -25.53 -4.40
CA SER A 125 -1.16 -25.16 -5.75
C SER A 125 -0.57 -23.82 -6.20
N ASP A 126 -0.43 -22.85 -5.29
CA ASP A 126 0.22 -21.58 -5.61
C ASP A 126 1.66 -21.76 -6.06
N ARG A 127 2.42 -22.62 -5.37
CA ARG A 127 3.81 -22.92 -5.74
C ARG A 127 3.92 -23.51 -7.14
N LEU A 128 2.99 -24.39 -7.52
CA LEU A 128 2.94 -24.98 -8.87
C LEU A 128 2.64 -23.92 -9.94
N ILE A 129 1.64 -23.08 -9.70
CA ILE A 129 1.27 -22.00 -10.63
C ILE A 129 2.40 -20.97 -10.72
N TRP A 130 3.00 -20.60 -9.59
CA TRP A 130 4.13 -19.68 -9.51
C TRP A 130 5.34 -20.20 -10.29
N ALA A 131 5.71 -21.47 -10.10
CA ALA A 131 6.80 -22.10 -10.84
C ALA A 131 6.53 -22.12 -12.34
N ALA A 132 5.30 -22.47 -12.76
CA ALA A 132 4.90 -22.39 -14.16
C ALA A 132 4.98 -20.95 -14.70
N TRP A 133 4.54 -19.97 -13.91
CA TRP A 133 4.58 -18.55 -14.26
C TRP A 133 6.01 -18.06 -14.50
N GLN A 134 6.91 -18.40 -13.58
CA GLN A 134 8.34 -18.08 -13.69
C GLN A 134 9.02 -18.81 -14.85
N SER A 135 8.64 -20.06 -15.14
CA SER A 135 9.17 -20.77 -16.32
C SER A 135 8.80 -20.10 -17.65
N LEU A 136 7.71 -19.33 -17.67
CA LEU A 136 7.30 -18.52 -18.80
C LEU A 136 7.94 -17.12 -18.79
N SER A 137 8.92 -16.87 -17.91
CA SER A 137 9.59 -15.56 -17.72
C SER A 137 8.63 -14.40 -17.49
N ARG A 138 7.47 -14.68 -16.88
CA ARG A 138 6.48 -13.65 -16.54
C ARG A 138 6.82 -13.02 -15.20
N SER A 139 6.61 -11.71 -15.09
CA SER A 139 6.76 -11.01 -13.81
C SER A 139 5.80 -11.58 -12.78
N VAL A 140 6.29 -11.74 -11.56
CA VAL A 140 5.48 -12.09 -10.37
C VAL A 140 4.92 -10.85 -9.69
N ASP A 141 5.40 -9.66 -10.03
CA ASP A 141 4.90 -8.37 -9.56
C ASP A 141 3.62 -8.01 -10.33
N VAL A 142 2.58 -8.81 -10.11
CA VAL A 142 1.26 -8.67 -10.74
C VAL A 142 0.16 -8.72 -9.68
N PRO A 143 -0.99 -8.07 -9.93
CA PRO A 143 -2.04 -7.93 -8.92
C PRO A 143 -2.50 -9.24 -8.27
N LEU A 144 -2.53 -10.34 -9.04
CA LEU A 144 -2.88 -11.67 -8.53
C LEU A 144 -2.04 -12.10 -7.32
N TRP A 145 -0.72 -11.95 -7.41
CA TRP A 145 0.20 -12.42 -6.37
C TRP A 145 0.25 -11.46 -5.19
N HIS A 146 0.25 -10.14 -5.47
CA HIS A 146 0.14 -9.13 -4.42
C HIS A 146 -1.11 -9.31 -3.57
N ARG A 147 -2.29 -9.57 -4.17
CA ARG A 147 -3.52 -9.84 -3.41
C ARG A 147 -3.34 -11.01 -2.44
N LYS A 148 -2.79 -12.13 -2.91
CA LYS A 148 -2.61 -13.32 -2.06
C LYS A 148 -1.63 -13.04 -0.91
N PHE A 149 -0.50 -12.42 -1.23
CA PHE A 149 0.52 -12.10 -0.24
C PHE A 149 0.02 -11.07 0.80
N TYR A 150 -0.66 -10.01 0.36
CA TYR A 150 -1.19 -8.98 1.23
C TYR A 150 -2.35 -9.47 2.09
N THR A 151 -3.20 -10.37 1.57
CA THR A 151 -4.21 -11.06 2.41
C THR A 151 -3.54 -11.82 3.54
N TRP A 152 -2.53 -12.63 3.22
CA TRP A 152 -1.80 -13.40 4.23
C TRP A 152 -1.12 -12.48 5.27
N LEU A 153 -0.49 -11.38 4.84
CA LEU A 153 0.09 -10.39 5.77
C LEU A 153 -0.97 -9.73 6.66
N THR A 154 -2.17 -9.48 6.12
CA THR A 154 -3.28 -8.91 6.87
C THR A 154 -3.79 -9.87 7.94
N GLU A 155 -3.94 -11.16 7.61
CA GLU A 155 -4.30 -12.21 8.57
C GLU A 155 -3.22 -12.40 9.65
N ARG A 156 -1.95 -12.34 9.24
CA ARG A 156 -0.80 -12.39 10.14
C ARG A 156 -0.81 -11.23 11.13
N ALA A 157 -1.04 -10.00 10.65
CA ALA A 157 -1.20 -8.81 11.49
C ALA A 157 -2.39 -8.95 12.46
N ALA A 158 -3.54 -9.44 11.97
CA ALA A 158 -4.74 -9.64 12.78
C ALA A 158 -4.53 -10.63 13.92
N SER A 159 -3.67 -11.63 13.71
CA SER A 159 -3.32 -12.66 14.69
C SER A 159 -2.27 -12.21 15.71
N GLY A 160 -1.75 -10.98 15.59
CA GLY A 160 -0.66 -10.47 16.43
C GLY A 160 0.72 -11.04 16.09
N ALA A 161 0.84 -11.83 15.02
CA ALA A 161 2.12 -12.32 14.54
C ALA A 161 2.84 -11.20 13.77
N GLY A 162 4.03 -10.81 14.23
CA GLY A 162 4.85 -9.79 13.56
C GLY A 162 4.77 -8.38 14.16
N GLY A 163 4.04 -8.17 15.25
CA GLY A 163 4.21 -6.96 16.07
C GLY A 163 5.52 -7.07 16.87
N ARG A 164 6.49 -6.22 16.56
CA ARG A 164 7.64 -5.93 17.44
C ARG A 164 7.61 -4.47 17.84
#